data_AF-A0A9X1V563-F1
#
_entry.id   AF-A0A9X1V563-F1
#
_cell.length_a   1.000
_cell.length_b   1.000
_cell.length_c   1.000
_cell.angle_alpha   90.00
_cell.angle_beta   90.00
_cell.angle_gamma   90.00
#
_symmetry.space_group_name_H-M   'P 1'
#
loop_
_entity.id
_entity.type
_entity.pdbx_description
1 polymer ?
#
loop_
_entity_poly.entity_id
_entity_poly.type
_entity_poly.pdbx_seq_one_letter_code
_entity_poly.pdbx_strand_id
1 'polypeptide(L)'
;MKKLFLIFLIAINGNLISQNTLSQTREYLSSLKEVQEISKLKSKKFKDFEIITTFTELDRKIDFGYKHHRILVMPYSGSDLKINFISYNNKIVVGWISENSVSKGILNTEYFKSNDSFIEDYITKHNKFYNTNFRKEDFDKEILNEYTVGFGCGMAGTEIPDISEKTLKLIERGSIKKLNSFLRSISPEVQTLGAIGILRIGKINKEQRKIIDHLKMRNSKVYSCSGCIYDGERNFIDLLR
;
A
#
# COMPACT_ATOMS: atom_id res chain seq x y z
N MET A 1 7.86 -2.45 -44.43
CA MET A 1 6.45 -2.80 -44.13
C MET A 1 6.30 -4.10 -43.34
N LYS A 2 6.83 -5.26 -43.79
CA LYS A 2 6.70 -6.54 -43.04
C LYS A 2 7.24 -6.54 -41.60
N LYS A 3 8.39 -5.88 -41.34
CA LYS A 3 8.95 -5.76 -39.97
C LYS A 3 8.10 -4.88 -39.04
N LEU A 4 7.54 -3.79 -39.54
CA LEU A 4 6.61 -2.93 -38.77
C LEU A 4 5.29 -3.66 -38.45
N PHE A 5 4.79 -4.48 -39.39
CA PHE A 5 3.57 -5.28 -39.19
C PHE A 5 3.76 -6.38 -38.12
N LEU A 6 4.94 -7.03 -38.11
CA LEU A 6 5.27 -8.05 -37.10
C LEU A 6 5.38 -7.44 -35.69
N ILE A 7 6.03 -6.28 -35.55
CA ILE A 7 6.14 -5.54 -34.29
C ILE A 7 4.75 -5.13 -33.79
N PHE A 8 3.87 -4.68 -34.69
CA PHE A 8 2.51 -4.30 -34.36
C PHE A 8 1.68 -5.49 -33.86
N LEU A 9 1.78 -6.66 -34.50
CA LEU A 9 1.11 -7.90 -34.05
C LEU A 9 1.61 -8.37 -32.68
N ILE A 10 2.91 -8.29 -32.40
CA ILE A 10 3.48 -8.67 -31.10
C ILE A 10 2.97 -7.71 -30.01
N ALA A 11 2.94 -6.40 -30.29
CA ALA A 11 2.44 -5.41 -29.35
C ALA A 11 0.95 -5.57 -29.03
N ILE A 12 0.11 -5.91 -30.02
CA ILE A 12 -1.32 -6.17 -29.80
C ILE A 12 -1.52 -7.40 -28.92
N ASN A 13 -0.81 -8.50 -29.21
CA ASN A 13 -0.95 -9.75 -28.46
C ASN A 13 -0.50 -9.59 -27.00
N GLY A 14 0.59 -8.86 -26.72
CA GLY A 14 1.05 -8.60 -25.36
C GLY A 14 0.04 -7.81 -24.51
N ASN A 15 -0.60 -6.79 -25.09
CA ASN A 15 -1.62 -6.00 -24.40
C ASN A 15 -2.91 -6.82 -24.13
N LEU A 16 -3.31 -7.67 -25.08
CA LEU A 16 -4.46 -8.56 -24.91
C LEU A 16 -4.25 -9.58 -23.78
N ILE A 17 -3.06 -10.16 -23.69
CA ILE A 17 -2.72 -11.11 -22.61
C ILE A 17 -2.78 -10.41 -21.24
N SER A 18 -2.19 -9.23 -21.10
CA SER A 18 -2.19 -8.50 -19.82
C SER A 18 -3.60 -8.14 -19.35
N GLN A 19 -4.44 -7.59 -20.24
CA GLN A 19 -5.84 -7.26 -19.92
C GLN A 19 -6.64 -8.50 -19.52
N ASN A 20 -6.41 -9.63 -20.19
CA ASN A 20 -7.11 -10.87 -19.90
C ASN A 20 -6.67 -11.48 -18.55
N THR A 21 -5.38 -11.40 -18.22
CA THR A 21 -4.83 -11.80 -16.91
C THR A 21 -5.45 -11.00 -15.76
N LEU A 22 -5.52 -9.67 -15.89
CA LEU A 22 -6.16 -8.80 -14.91
C LEU A 22 -7.65 -9.15 -14.74
N SER A 23 -8.39 -9.25 -15.85
CA SER A 23 -9.83 -9.49 -15.85
C SER A 23 -10.22 -10.83 -15.21
N GLN A 24 -9.58 -11.94 -15.63
CA GLN A 24 -9.86 -13.27 -15.06
C GLN A 24 -9.51 -13.36 -13.58
N THR A 25 -8.39 -12.73 -13.18
CA THR A 25 -8.00 -12.71 -11.76
C THR A 25 -9.00 -11.90 -10.94
N ARG A 26 -9.42 -10.74 -11.44
CA ARG A 26 -10.44 -9.89 -10.80
C ARG A 26 -11.76 -10.63 -10.62
N GLU A 27 -12.23 -11.33 -11.65
CA GLU A 27 -13.47 -12.12 -11.60
C GLU A 27 -13.37 -13.20 -10.52
N TYR A 28 -12.28 -13.96 -10.48
CA TYR A 28 -12.05 -14.96 -9.45
C TYR A 28 -12.04 -14.33 -8.04
N LEU A 29 -11.30 -13.24 -7.85
CA LEU A 29 -11.20 -12.52 -6.57
C LEU A 29 -12.56 -11.99 -6.09
N SER A 30 -13.42 -11.53 -7.00
CA SER A 30 -14.73 -10.98 -6.67
C SER A 30 -15.66 -12.01 -5.98
N SER A 31 -15.43 -13.30 -6.22
CA SER A 31 -16.17 -14.39 -5.60
C SER A 31 -15.73 -14.69 -4.16
N LEU A 32 -14.52 -14.24 -3.77
CA LEU A 32 -13.93 -14.57 -2.48
C LEU A 32 -14.50 -13.69 -1.36
N LYS A 33 -14.74 -14.32 -0.21
CA LYS A 33 -15.32 -13.64 0.97
C LYS A 33 -14.30 -13.51 2.08
N GLU A 34 -13.42 -14.48 2.25
CA GLU A 34 -12.51 -14.57 3.38
C GLU A 34 -11.04 -14.48 2.96
N VAL A 35 -10.22 -13.92 3.85
CA VAL A 35 -8.77 -13.70 3.59
C VAL A 35 -8.06 -15.00 3.25
N GLN A 36 -8.39 -16.09 3.94
CA GLN A 36 -7.78 -17.41 3.72
C GLN A 36 -8.02 -17.97 2.33
N GLU A 37 -9.10 -17.57 1.65
CA GLU A 37 -9.39 -18.04 0.29
C GLU A 37 -8.45 -17.45 -0.76
N ILE A 38 -7.81 -16.32 -0.47
CA ILE A 38 -6.83 -15.69 -1.35
C ILE A 38 -5.63 -16.62 -1.59
N SER A 39 -5.26 -17.45 -0.62
CA SER A 39 -4.19 -18.45 -0.77
C SER A 39 -4.45 -19.44 -1.90
N LYS A 40 -5.71 -19.66 -2.28
CA LYS A 40 -6.11 -20.54 -3.37
C LYS A 40 -5.73 -19.98 -4.76
N LEU A 41 -5.37 -18.69 -4.87
CA LEU A 41 -4.90 -18.11 -6.15
C LEU A 41 -3.73 -18.91 -6.74
N LYS A 42 -2.75 -19.27 -5.92
CA LYS A 42 -1.56 -20.00 -6.40
C LYS A 42 -1.91 -21.33 -7.05
N SER A 43 -2.97 -22.00 -6.59
CA SER A 43 -3.44 -23.27 -7.13
C SER A 43 -4.50 -23.12 -8.23
N LYS A 44 -4.96 -21.90 -8.52
CA LYS A 44 -6.02 -21.66 -9.49
C LYS A 44 -5.46 -21.80 -10.91
N LYS A 45 -6.07 -22.69 -11.68
CA LYS A 45 -5.85 -22.77 -13.13
C LYS A 45 -6.77 -21.76 -13.82
N PHE A 46 -6.18 -20.77 -14.47
CA PHE A 46 -6.89 -19.85 -15.36
C PHE A 46 -6.89 -20.39 -16.77
N LYS A 47 -7.76 -19.85 -17.63
CA LYS A 47 -7.92 -20.36 -18.99
C LYS A 47 -6.68 -20.05 -19.85
N ASP A 48 -6.13 -18.85 -19.67
CA ASP A 48 -5.15 -18.28 -20.60
C ASP A 48 -3.76 -18.07 -19.97
N PHE A 49 -3.59 -18.35 -18.68
CA PHE A 49 -2.31 -18.22 -17.97
C PHE A 49 -2.28 -19.08 -16.70
N GLU A 50 -1.09 -19.19 -16.11
CA GLU A 50 -0.88 -19.83 -14.81
C GLU A 50 -0.20 -18.84 -13.86
N ILE A 51 -0.49 -18.95 -12.56
CA ILE A 51 0.21 -18.20 -11.51
C ILE A 51 1.40 -19.03 -11.06
N ILE A 52 2.62 -18.51 -11.22
CA ILE A 52 3.84 -19.16 -10.75
C ILE A 52 3.90 -19.07 -9.22
N THR A 53 3.72 -17.87 -8.70
CA THR A 53 3.88 -17.60 -7.27
C THR A 53 3.11 -16.37 -6.81
N THR A 54 2.97 -16.26 -5.50
CA THR A 54 2.39 -15.12 -4.81
C THR A 54 3.26 -14.77 -3.61
N PHE A 55 3.48 -13.47 -3.36
CA PHE A 55 4.23 -12.98 -2.21
C PHE A 55 3.35 -12.04 -1.39
N THR A 56 3.27 -12.26 -0.08
CA THR A 56 2.65 -11.28 0.82
C THR A 56 3.66 -10.15 1.03
N GLU A 57 3.39 -9.00 0.43
CA GLU A 57 4.20 -7.79 0.61
C GLU A 57 3.85 -7.08 1.91
N LEU A 58 2.59 -7.22 2.36
CA LEU A 58 2.06 -6.50 3.51
C LEU A 58 0.94 -7.31 4.19
N ASP A 59 1.03 -7.50 5.50
CA ASP A 59 -0.10 -7.90 6.36
C ASP A 59 0.00 -7.14 7.68
N ARG A 60 -0.85 -6.13 7.82
CA ARG A 60 -0.77 -5.19 8.94
C ARG A 60 -2.13 -4.77 9.47
N LYS A 61 -2.12 -4.37 10.74
CA LYS A 61 -3.23 -3.64 11.35
C LYS A 61 -3.29 -2.22 10.76
N ILE A 62 -4.49 -1.72 10.53
CA ILE A 62 -4.77 -0.29 10.34
C ILE A 62 -5.78 0.15 11.42
N ASP A 63 -6.28 1.37 11.35
CA ASP A 63 -7.17 1.89 12.40
C ASP A 63 -8.48 1.10 12.50
N PHE A 64 -9.13 1.24 13.66
CA PHE A 64 -10.48 0.73 13.93
C PHE A 64 -10.64 -0.80 13.82
N GLY A 65 -9.56 -1.54 14.01
CA GLY A 65 -9.59 -3.01 14.06
C GLY A 65 -9.53 -3.70 12.69
N TYR A 66 -9.34 -2.94 11.61
CA TYR A 66 -9.18 -3.46 10.26
C TYR A 66 -7.73 -3.92 10.01
N LYS A 67 -7.55 -4.78 9.02
CA LYS A 67 -6.24 -5.16 8.48
C LYS A 67 -6.12 -4.83 7.01
N HIS A 68 -4.96 -4.32 6.61
CA HIS A 68 -4.59 -4.09 5.23
C HIS A 68 -3.61 -5.18 4.78
N HIS A 69 -3.93 -5.79 3.64
CA HIS A 69 -3.16 -6.83 3.00
C HIS A 69 -2.73 -6.38 1.61
N ARG A 70 -1.48 -6.69 1.25
CA ARG A 70 -0.96 -6.54 -0.12
C ARG A 70 -0.24 -7.79 -0.55
N ILE A 71 -0.56 -8.27 -1.75
CA ILE A 71 -0.01 -9.47 -2.33
C ILE A 71 0.45 -9.18 -3.75
N LEU A 72 1.71 -9.48 -4.03
CA LEU A 72 2.24 -9.56 -5.38
C LEU A 72 1.90 -10.93 -5.96
N VAL A 73 1.36 -10.95 -7.18
CA VAL A 73 1.04 -12.16 -7.94
C VAL A 73 1.87 -12.14 -9.20
N MET A 74 2.64 -13.21 -9.43
CA MET A 74 3.51 -13.35 -10.60
C MET A 74 2.95 -14.44 -11.51
N PRO A 75 2.23 -14.06 -12.58
CA PRO A 75 1.81 -15.01 -13.60
C PRO A 75 3.00 -15.46 -14.46
N TYR A 76 2.86 -16.60 -15.14
CA TYR A 76 3.86 -17.07 -16.11
C TYR A 76 4.00 -16.15 -17.31
N SER A 77 2.90 -15.51 -17.70
CA SER A 77 2.84 -14.58 -18.82
C SER A 77 1.92 -13.41 -18.50
N GLY A 78 2.27 -12.23 -19.01
CA GLY A 78 1.59 -10.97 -18.72
C GLY A 78 2.33 -10.13 -17.68
N SER A 79 1.67 -9.08 -17.21
CA SER A 79 2.21 -8.24 -16.13
C SER A 79 2.00 -8.90 -14.77
N ASP A 80 2.89 -8.63 -13.82
CA ASP A 80 2.63 -8.93 -12.41
C ASP A 80 1.35 -8.21 -11.97
N LEU A 81 0.65 -8.77 -10.98
CA LEU A 81 -0.54 -8.15 -10.42
C LEU A 81 -0.28 -7.80 -8.95
N LYS A 82 -0.79 -6.65 -8.51
CA LYS A 82 -0.86 -6.31 -7.10
C LYS A 82 -2.30 -6.38 -6.63
N ILE A 83 -2.53 -7.22 -5.63
CA ILE A 83 -3.82 -7.33 -4.94
C ILE A 83 -3.70 -6.57 -3.63
N ASN A 84 -4.56 -5.58 -3.44
CA ASN A 84 -4.68 -4.84 -2.19
C ASN A 84 -6.07 -5.10 -1.61
N PHE A 85 -6.20 -5.36 -0.32
CA PHE A 85 -7.52 -5.46 0.29
C PHE A 85 -7.52 -5.16 1.78
N ILE A 86 -8.69 -4.71 2.25
CA ILE A 86 -8.96 -4.52 3.66
C ILE A 86 -9.85 -5.66 4.16
N SER A 87 -9.58 -6.10 5.38
CA SER A 87 -10.37 -7.12 6.05
C SER A 87 -10.77 -6.75 7.46
N TYR A 88 -11.88 -7.32 7.91
CA TYR A 88 -12.38 -7.26 9.27
C TYR A 88 -12.89 -8.65 9.68
N ASN A 89 -12.46 -9.16 10.84
CA ASN A 89 -12.81 -10.51 11.30
C ASN A 89 -12.67 -11.58 10.19
N ASN A 90 -11.52 -11.58 9.51
CA ASN A 90 -11.16 -12.45 8.38
C ASN A 90 -12.04 -12.34 7.13
N LYS A 91 -12.99 -11.40 7.07
CA LYS A 91 -13.79 -11.13 5.87
C LYS A 91 -13.18 -9.98 5.07
N ILE A 92 -13.06 -10.16 3.77
CA ILE A 92 -12.66 -9.11 2.83
C ILE A 92 -13.81 -8.10 2.76
N VAL A 93 -13.54 -6.84 3.12
CA VAL A 93 -14.56 -5.77 3.11
C VAL A 93 -14.48 -4.92 1.85
N VAL A 94 -13.28 -4.66 1.35
CA VAL A 94 -13.01 -3.94 0.10
C VAL A 94 -11.69 -4.45 -0.48
N GLY A 95 -11.56 -4.45 -1.80
CA GLY A 95 -10.32 -4.87 -2.45
C GLY A 95 -10.16 -4.40 -3.88
N TRP A 96 -8.89 -4.21 -4.24
CA TRP A 96 -8.40 -3.73 -5.52
C TRP A 96 -7.41 -4.73 -6.12
N ILE A 97 -7.36 -4.75 -7.43
CA ILE A 97 -6.33 -5.41 -8.21
C ILE A 97 -5.78 -4.42 -9.23
N SER A 98 -4.49 -4.45 -9.45
CA SER A 98 -3.81 -3.60 -10.42
C SER A 98 -2.74 -4.38 -11.15
N GLU A 99 -2.40 -3.95 -12.36
CA GLU A 99 -1.18 -4.38 -13.02
C GLU A 99 0.02 -3.71 -12.34
N ASN A 100 1.13 -4.43 -12.26
CA ASN A 100 2.38 -3.96 -11.70
C ASN A 100 3.48 -4.12 -12.75
N SER A 101 3.95 -2.99 -13.27
CA SER A 101 5.02 -2.94 -14.25
C SER A 101 6.31 -2.50 -13.58
N VAL A 102 7.41 -3.23 -13.81
CA VAL A 102 8.74 -2.89 -13.27
C VAL A 102 9.16 -1.46 -13.64
N SER A 103 8.82 -0.98 -14.84
CA SER A 103 9.24 0.34 -15.33
C SER A 103 8.23 1.46 -15.10
N LYS A 104 6.93 1.13 -14.98
CA LYS A 104 5.84 2.13 -14.87
C LYS A 104 5.12 2.12 -13.52
N GLY A 105 5.44 1.16 -12.64
CA GLY A 105 4.76 0.96 -11.38
C GLY A 105 3.33 0.42 -11.55
N ILE A 106 2.46 0.82 -10.63
CA ILE A 106 1.05 0.39 -10.57
C ILE A 106 0.25 1.04 -11.71
N LEU A 107 -0.47 0.21 -12.47
CA LEU A 107 -1.33 0.60 -13.59
C LEU A 107 -2.70 -0.08 -13.48
N ASN A 108 -3.71 0.50 -14.13
CA ASN A 108 -5.03 -0.13 -14.34
C ASN A 108 -5.65 -0.70 -13.06
N THR A 109 -5.66 0.10 -11.99
CA THR A 109 -6.25 -0.31 -10.72
C THR A 109 -7.77 -0.38 -10.81
N GLU A 110 -8.32 -1.53 -10.44
CA GLU A 110 -9.76 -1.80 -10.42
C GLU A 110 -10.19 -2.42 -9.11
N TYR A 111 -11.44 -2.16 -8.71
CA TYR A 111 -12.06 -2.89 -7.61
C TYR A 111 -12.39 -4.32 -8.05
N PHE A 112 -11.99 -5.32 -7.26
CA PHE A 112 -12.61 -6.65 -7.31
C PHE A 112 -13.73 -6.78 -6.29
N LYS A 113 -13.76 -5.91 -5.27
CA LYS A 113 -14.84 -5.82 -4.28
C LYS A 113 -14.97 -4.39 -3.78
N SER A 114 -16.06 -3.71 -4.13
CA SER A 114 -16.38 -2.38 -3.59
C SER A 114 -17.32 -2.47 -2.40
N ASN A 115 -17.15 -1.59 -1.42
CA ASN A 115 -18.04 -1.44 -0.29
C ASN A 115 -18.01 0.01 0.21
N ASP A 116 -18.83 0.84 -0.42
CA ASP A 116 -18.88 2.28 -0.18
C ASP A 116 -19.25 2.61 1.28
N SER A 117 -20.19 1.85 1.86
CA SER A 117 -20.59 2.02 3.25
C SER A 117 -19.44 1.79 4.23
N PHE A 118 -18.58 0.79 3.97
CA PHE A 118 -17.36 0.60 4.77
C PHE A 118 -16.40 1.80 4.63
N ILE A 119 -16.16 2.27 3.41
CA ILE A 119 -15.19 3.36 3.17
C ILE A 119 -15.68 4.65 3.86
N GLU A 120 -16.97 4.97 3.73
CA GLU A 120 -17.60 6.12 4.40
C GLU A 120 -17.50 6.03 5.92
N ASP A 121 -17.78 4.87 6.52
CA ASP A 121 -17.65 4.64 7.95
C ASP A 121 -16.19 4.80 8.44
N TYR A 122 -15.23 4.22 7.70
CA TYR A 122 -13.81 4.34 8.03
C TYR A 122 -13.36 5.81 8.00
N ILE A 123 -13.69 6.54 6.94
CA ILE A 123 -13.34 7.96 6.78
C ILE A 123 -14.00 8.81 7.86
N THR A 124 -15.27 8.55 8.18
CA THR A 124 -15.98 9.28 9.24
C THR A 124 -15.28 9.11 10.59
N LYS A 125 -14.89 7.88 10.93
CA LYS A 125 -14.14 7.58 12.16
C LYS A 125 -12.74 8.22 12.13
N HIS A 126 -12.05 8.15 10.99
CA HIS A 126 -10.73 8.76 10.79
C HIS A 126 -10.78 10.28 10.98
N ASN A 127 -11.66 10.96 10.25
CA ASN A 127 -11.85 12.40 10.32
C ASN A 127 -12.20 12.85 11.73
N LYS A 128 -13.05 12.11 12.44
CA LYS A 128 -13.40 12.41 13.83
C LYS A 128 -12.21 12.24 14.78
N PHE A 129 -11.40 11.19 14.63
CA PHE A 129 -10.29 10.92 15.55
C PHE A 129 -9.10 11.86 15.31
N TYR A 130 -8.72 12.05 14.05
CA TYR A 130 -7.53 12.80 13.62
C TYR A 130 -7.82 14.28 13.30
N ASN A 131 -9.08 14.71 13.36
CA ASN A 131 -9.51 16.06 12.99
C ASN A 131 -9.06 16.42 11.56
N THR A 132 -9.52 15.62 10.59
CA THR A 132 -9.26 15.75 9.15
C THR A 132 -10.57 15.87 8.37
N ASN A 133 -10.49 16.06 7.05
CA ASN A 133 -11.63 16.22 6.14
C ASN A 133 -11.52 15.34 4.89
N PHE A 134 -10.92 14.16 5.01
CA PHE A 134 -10.75 13.21 3.91
C PHE A 134 -12.07 12.78 3.30
N ARG A 135 -12.03 12.44 2.02
CA ARG A 135 -13.12 11.89 1.21
C ARG A 135 -12.75 10.49 0.70
N LYS A 136 -13.70 9.83 0.04
CA LYS A 136 -13.53 8.47 -0.50
C LYS A 136 -12.29 8.36 -1.39
N GLU A 137 -12.07 9.36 -2.23
CA GLU A 137 -10.96 9.39 -3.18
C GLU A 137 -9.60 9.49 -2.45
N ASP A 138 -9.56 10.14 -1.30
CA ASP A 138 -8.35 10.23 -0.47
C ASP A 138 -8.01 8.88 0.16
N PHE A 139 -9.03 8.10 0.55
CA PHE A 139 -8.82 6.77 1.12
C PHE A 139 -8.16 5.83 0.13
N ASP A 140 -8.71 5.68 -1.08
CA ASP A 140 -8.14 4.83 -2.12
C ASP A 140 -6.72 5.27 -2.45
N LYS A 141 -6.53 6.58 -2.64
CA LYS A 141 -5.21 7.14 -2.96
C LYS A 141 -4.18 6.84 -1.87
N GLU A 142 -4.50 7.08 -0.60
CA GLU A 142 -3.53 6.92 0.48
C GLU A 142 -3.28 5.46 0.86
N ILE A 143 -4.30 4.59 0.77
CA ILE A 143 -4.14 3.18 1.13
C ILE A 143 -3.39 2.39 0.05
N LEU A 144 -3.58 2.74 -1.22
CA LEU A 144 -2.94 2.06 -2.34
C LEU A 144 -1.54 2.57 -2.63
N ASN A 145 -1.22 3.82 -2.28
CA ASN A 145 0.10 4.35 -2.55
C ASN A 145 1.19 3.62 -1.74
N GLU A 146 2.32 3.38 -2.39
CA GLU A 146 3.44 2.65 -1.79
C GLU A 146 4.48 3.65 -1.34
N TYR A 147 4.83 3.57 -0.06
CA TYR A 147 5.86 4.39 0.54
C TYR A 147 6.87 3.48 1.24
N THR A 148 8.13 3.90 1.26
CA THR A 148 9.17 3.25 2.05
C THR A 148 9.67 4.23 3.09
N VAL A 149 9.61 3.82 4.35
CA VAL A 149 10.19 4.59 5.47
C VAL A 149 11.67 4.23 5.59
N GLY A 150 12.57 5.21 5.48
CA GLY A 150 14.00 4.94 5.61
C GLY A 150 14.83 6.21 5.53
N PHE A 151 15.94 6.25 6.26
CA PHE A 151 16.85 7.41 6.29
C PHE A 151 18.29 7.02 5.93
N GLY A 152 18.46 5.86 5.30
CA GLY A 152 19.74 5.28 4.94
C GLY A 152 19.57 3.83 4.50
N CYS A 153 19.42 3.65 3.19
CA CYS A 153 19.05 2.41 2.52
C CYS A 153 20.09 2.04 1.46
N GLY A 154 20.00 0.81 0.97
CA GLY A 154 20.93 0.24 0.01
C GLY A 154 22.25 -0.21 0.65
N MET A 155 23.10 -0.83 -0.16
CA MET A 155 24.34 -1.47 0.31
C MET A 155 25.28 -0.48 1.01
N ALA A 156 25.32 0.77 0.52
CA ALA A 156 26.09 1.85 1.13
C ALA A 156 25.35 2.59 2.26
N GLY A 157 24.05 2.33 2.46
CA GLY A 157 23.23 3.02 3.46
C GLY A 157 22.99 4.50 3.17
N THR A 158 23.19 4.95 1.93
CA THR A 158 23.10 6.37 1.54
C THR A 158 21.79 6.73 0.84
N GLU A 159 21.01 5.74 0.41
CA GLU A 159 19.77 5.99 -0.32
C GLU A 159 18.65 6.36 0.65
N ILE A 160 17.91 7.43 0.34
CA ILE A 160 16.80 7.89 1.18
C ILE A 160 15.55 7.95 0.29
N PRO A 161 14.48 7.20 0.60
CA PRO A 161 13.23 7.30 -0.14
C PRO A 161 12.67 8.73 -0.12
N ASP A 162 12.07 9.15 -1.25
CA ASP A 162 11.59 10.53 -1.46
C ASP A 162 10.72 11.08 -0.32
N ILE A 163 9.81 10.26 0.21
CA ILE A 163 8.92 10.69 1.30
C ILE A 163 9.67 10.91 2.61
N SER A 164 10.74 10.16 2.84
CA SER A 164 11.61 10.28 4.02
C SER A 164 12.55 11.48 3.87
N GLU A 165 13.11 11.70 2.69
CA GLU A 165 13.91 12.89 2.39
C GLU A 165 13.07 14.18 2.54
N LYS A 166 11.83 14.16 2.03
CA LYS A 166 10.87 15.24 2.25
C LYS A 166 10.61 15.47 3.74
N THR A 167 10.54 14.40 4.53
CA THR A 167 10.35 14.51 5.99
C THR A 167 11.55 15.17 6.67
N LEU A 168 12.78 14.82 6.29
CA LEU A 168 13.99 15.50 6.80
C LEU A 168 13.96 17.00 6.52
N LYS A 169 13.63 17.40 5.28
CA LYS A 169 13.50 18.82 4.89
C LYS A 169 12.43 19.54 5.72
N LEU A 170 11.32 18.86 6.08
CA LEU A 170 10.29 19.43 6.95
C LEU A 170 10.76 19.60 8.40
N ILE A 171 11.57 18.68 8.92
CA ILE A 171 12.16 18.76 10.26
C ILE A 171 13.14 19.93 10.33
N GLU A 172 14.08 20.03 9.38
CA GLU A 172 15.06 21.12 9.30
C GLU A 172 14.40 22.50 9.27
N ARG A 173 13.27 22.62 8.55
CA ARG A 173 12.49 23.85 8.45
C ARG A 173 11.53 24.09 9.63
N GLY A 174 11.47 23.20 10.61
CA GLY A 174 10.52 23.28 11.74
C GLY A 174 9.05 23.30 11.30
N SER A 175 8.71 22.64 10.17
CA SER A 175 7.41 22.71 9.51
C SER A 175 6.32 21.86 10.18
N ILE A 176 6.01 22.17 11.45
CA ILE A 176 5.06 21.43 12.30
C ILE A 176 3.69 21.23 11.61
N LYS A 177 3.16 22.23 10.90
CA LYS A 177 1.87 22.11 10.21
C LYS A 177 1.85 20.97 9.18
N LYS A 178 2.93 20.80 8.42
CA LYS A 178 3.04 19.74 7.41
C LYS A 178 3.30 18.37 8.06
N LEU A 179 4.12 18.33 9.11
CA LEU A 179 4.34 17.10 9.89
C LEU A 179 3.07 16.63 10.59
N ASN A 180 2.22 17.54 11.07
CA ASN A 180 0.90 17.21 11.60
C ASN A 180 -0.02 16.63 10.52
N SER A 181 0.06 17.13 9.28
CA SER A 181 -0.66 16.53 8.16
C SER A 181 -0.21 15.09 7.89
N PHE A 182 1.10 14.82 7.99
CA PHE A 182 1.64 13.47 7.85
C PHE A 182 1.16 12.56 8.98
N LEU A 183 1.24 13.04 10.22
CA LEU A 183 0.81 12.32 11.43
C LEU A 183 -0.67 11.90 11.38
N ARG A 184 -1.50 12.62 10.59
CA ARG A 184 -2.95 12.40 10.45
C ARG A 184 -3.34 11.67 9.16
N SER A 185 -2.36 11.26 8.33
CA SER A 185 -2.59 10.49 7.09
C SER A 185 -3.29 9.15 7.39
N ILE A 186 -3.95 8.58 6.39
CA ILE A 186 -4.47 7.20 6.38
C ILE A 186 -3.32 6.20 6.19
N SER A 187 -2.28 6.57 5.45
CA SER A 187 -1.09 5.72 5.23
C SER A 187 -0.27 5.54 6.51
N PRO A 188 -0.08 4.31 7.02
CA PRO A 188 0.75 4.06 8.20
C PRO A 188 2.21 4.50 8.02
N GLU A 189 2.79 4.40 6.82
CA GLU A 189 4.14 4.90 6.51
C GLU A 189 4.24 6.41 6.70
N VAL A 190 3.28 7.16 6.15
CA VAL A 190 3.25 8.63 6.25
C VAL A 190 2.99 9.06 7.69
N GLN A 191 2.11 8.36 8.41
CA GLN A 191 1.91 8.56 9.86
C GLN A 191 3.20 8.33 10.64
N THR A 192 3.99 7.31 10.28
CA THR A 192 5.29 7.01 10.90
C THR A 192 6.28 8.15 10.72
N LEU A 193 6.41 8.65 9.49
CA LEU A 193 7.28 9.79 9.18
C LEU A 193 6.82 11.07 9.89
N GLY A 194 5.50 11.31 9.96
CA GLY A 194 4.92 12.40 10.74
C GLY A 194 5.28 12.30 12.23
N ALA A 195 5.17 11.11 12.83
CA ALA A 195 5.53 10.88 14.23
C ALA A 195 7.02 11.09 14.48
N ILE A 196 7.90 10.53 13.64
CA ILE A 196 9.36 10.72 13.73
C ILE A 196 9.70 12.21 13.65
N GLY A 197 9.12 12.93 12.69
CA GLY A 197 9.39 14.36 12.54
C GLY A 197 8.94 15.21 13.71
N ILE A 198 7.73 14.96 14.24
CA ILE A 198 7.23 15.66 15.43
C ILE A 198 8.08 15.36 16.67
N LEU A 199 8.51 14.11 16.86
CA LEU A 199 9.38 13.72 17.97
C LEU A 199 10.75 14.40 17.88
N ARG A 200 11.36 14.45 16.68
CA ARG A 200 12.68 15.10 16.48
C ARG A 200 12.68 16.60 16.69
N ILE A 201 11.55 17.29 16.45
CA ILE A 201 11.43 18.73 16.75
C ILE A 201 11.34 19.00 18.26
N GLY A 202 10.96 18.00 19.07
CA GLY A 202 10.99 18.07 20.54
C GLY A 202 9.86 18.84 21.22
N LYS A 203 8.94 19.46 20.46
CA LYS A 203 7.76 20.18 21.01
C LYS A 203 6.46 19.46 20.62
N ILE A 204 5.97 18.60 21.51
CA ILE A 204 4.77 17.78 21.30
C ILE A 204 3.61 18.28 22.17
N ASN A 205 2.51 18.68 21.53
CA ASN A 205 1.28 19.08 22.21
C ASN A 205 0.41 17.86 22.58
N LYS A 206 -0.65 18.10 23.35
CA LYS A 206 -1.56 17.04 23.85
C LYS A 206 -2.21 16.22 22.72
N GLU A 207 -2.59 16.87 21.63
CA GLU A 207 -3.23 16.21 20.50
C GLU A 207 -2.26 15.31 19.72
N GLN A 208 -1.06 15.82 19.43
CA GLN A 208 0.01 15.04 18.79
C GLN A 208 0.39 13.83 19.65
N ARG A 209 0.50 14.01 20.97
CA ARG A 209 0.77 12.92 21.90
C ARG A 209 -0.32 11.86 21.86
N LYS A 210 -1.60 12.26 21.92
CA LYS A 210 -2.74 11.35 21.79
C LYS A 210 -2.65 10.52 20.49
N ILE A 211 -2.34 11.16 19.37
CA ILE A 211 -2.21 10.46 18.08
C ILE A 211 -1.01 9.50 18.12
N ILE A 212 0.17 9.96 18.54
CA ILE A 212 1.38 9.12 18.60
C ILE A 212 1.15 7.90 19.51
N ASP A 213 0.51 8.08 20.66
CA ASP A 213 0.23 6.98 21.59
C ASP A 213 -0.78 5.98 21.00
N HIS A 214 -1.78 6.46 20.25
CA HIS A 214 -2.67 5.59 19.47
C HIS A 214 -1.91 4.79 18.41
N LEU A 215 -0.98 5.42 17.67
CA LEU A 215 -0.13 4.74 16.69
C LEU A 215 0.78 3.70 17.35
N LYS A 216 1.36 4.01 18.52
CA LYS A 216 2.15 3.06 19.33
C LYS A 216 1.32 1.87 19.78
N MET A 217 0.08 2.09 20.22
CA MET A 217 -0.83 1.03 20.64
C MET A 217 -1.24 0.13 19.47
N ARG A 218 -1.53 0.72 18.31
CA ARG A 218 -1.85 -0.02 17.08
C ARG A 218 -0.65 -0.85 16.62
N ASN A 219 0.54 -0.29 16.73
CA ASN A 219 1.84 -0.86 16.37
C ASN A 219 1.83 -1.54 14.99
N SER A 220 1.32 -0.84 13.99
CA SER A 220 1.26 -1.37 12.62
C SER A 220 2.65 -1.66 12.09
N LYS A 221 2.75 -2.71 11.28
CA LYS A 221 3.89 -2.88 10.39
C LYS A 221 3.86 -1.81 9.31
N VAL A 222 5.03 -1.30 8.98
CA VAL A 222 5.23 -0.37 7.86
C VAL A 222 6.35 -0.87 6.99
N TYR A 223 6.23 -0.59 5.70
CA TYR A 223 7.27 -0.91 4.75
C TYR A 223 8.44 0.04 4.96
N SER A 224 9.62 -0.52 5.24
CA SER A 224 10.78 0.26 5.63
C SER A 224 12.07 -0.31 5.04
N CYS A 225 13.08 0.53 4.89
CA CYS A 225 14.41 0.12 4.48
C CYS A 225 15.44 0.53 5.54
N SER A 226 16.44 -0.34 5.75
CA SER A 226 17.57 -0.06 6.64
C SER A 226 18.82 -0.82 6.21
N GLY A 227 19.85 -0.10 5.75
CA GLY A 227 21.09 -0.69 5.26
C GLY A 227 20.90 -1.53 3.99
N CYS A 228 21.66 -2.63 3.87
CA CYS A 228 21.64 -3.52 2.70
C CYS A 228 20.29 -4.21 2.44
N ILE A 229 19.39 -4.22 3.44
CA ILE A 229 18.05 -4.77 3.28
C ILE A 229 17.19 -3.64 2.70
N TYR A 230 17.05 -3.68 1.38
CA TYR A 230 15.87 -3.11 0.75
C TYR A 230 14.69 -3.89 1.33
N ASP A 231 13.77 -3.16 1.95
CA ASP A 231 12.40 -3.58 2.09
C ASP A 231 12.10 -4.71 3.08
N GLY A 232 11.95 -4.33 4.36
CA GLY A 232 11.39 -5.18 5.39
C GLY A 232 10.22 -4.50 6.11
N GLU A 233 9.17 -5.27 6.41
CA GLU A 233 8.14 -4.84 7.34
C GLU A 233 8.75 -4.64 8.75
N ARG A 234 8.64 -3.43 9.30
CA ARG A 234 9.05 -3.11 10.68
C ARG A 234 7.87 -2.58 11.46
N ASN A 235 7.81 -2.87 12.76
CA ASN A 235 6.75 -2.29 13.59
C ASN A 235 7.01 -0.80 13.79
N PHE A 236 5.94 -0.02 13.82
CA PHE A 236 5.99 1.41 14.08
C PHE A 236 6.89 1.79 15.26
N ILE A 237 6.79 1.08 16.40
CA ILE A 237 7.56 1.41 17.60
C ILE A 237 9.08 1.24 17.42
N ASP A 238 9.51 0.32 16.55
CA ASP A 238 10.92 0.04 16.29
C ASP A 238 11.58 1.16 15.47
N LEU A 239 10.77 2.00 14.82
CA LEU A 239 11.21 3.13 14.00
C LEU A 239 11.19 4.47 14.75
N LEU A 240 10.68 4.50 15.99
CA LEU A 240 10.65 5.70 16.83
C LEU A 240 11.88 5.86 17.73
N ARG A 241 12.82 4.92 17.69
CA ARG A 241 14.08 4.95 18.44
C ARG A 241 15.10 5.80 17.70
#